data_AF-A0A6C0Y139-F1
#
_entry.id   AF-A0A6C0Y139-F1
#
_cell.length_a   1.000
_cell.length_b   1.000
_cell.length_c   1.000
_cell.angle_alpha   90.00
_cell.angle_beta   90.00
_cell.angle_gamma   90.00
#
_symmetry.space_group_name_H-M   'P 1'
#
loop_
_entity.id
_entity.type
_entity.pdbx_description
1 polymer ?
#
loop_
_entity_poly.entity_id
_entity_poly.type
_entity_poly.pdbx_seq_one_letter_code
_entity_poly.pdbx_strand_id
1 'polypeptide(L)'
;MTYKQAQDHYGIQGCSTILVWLRKHGRLDWSKGSPFSNGVQAMSDPLPLTPEQRIKKLEKELLDTQRKAEFFEAIIDVLEKEYGVKLVKKPKGILSARSKKK
;
A
#
# COMPACT_ATOMS: atom_id res chain seq x y z
N MET A 1 4.14 20.08 1.25
CA MET A 1 4.82 20.52 2.47
C MET A 1 5.69 21.73 2.11
N THR A 2 5.39 22.91 2.65
CA THR A 2 6.25 24.10 2.49
C THR A 2 7.36 24.12 3.55
N TYR A 3 8.41 24.91 3.35
CA TYR A 3 9.52 24.97 4.29
C TYR A 3 9.07 25.43 5.70
N LYS A 4 8.10 26.35 5.79
CA LYS A 4 7.52 26.82 7.07
C LYS A 4 6.80 25.69 7.81
N GLN A 5 5.98 24.91 7.09
CA GLN A 5 5.29 23.76 7.67
C GLN A 5 6.26 22.70 8.21
N ALA A 6 7.36 22.46 7.49
CA ALA A 6 8.40 21.55 7.97
C ALA A 6 9.19 22.14 9.15
N GLN A 7 9.39 23.45 9.18
CA GLN A 7 10.03 24.16 10.28
C GLN A 7 9.28 23.92 11.60
N ASP A 8 7.96 24.11 11.58
CA ASP A 8 7.09 23.96 12.74
C ASP A 8 6.93 22.48 13.14
N HIS A 9 6.76 21.58 12.16
CA HIS A 9 6.55 20.16 12.42
C HIS A 9 7.78 19.45 13.00
N TYR A 10 8.98 19.85 12.57
CA TYR A 10 10.24 19.22 13.00
C TYR A 10 11.03 20.06 14.03
N GLY A 11 10.52 21.23 14.44
CA GLY A 11 11.17 22.10 15.42
C GLY A 11 12.53 22.66 14.96
N ILE A 12 12.74 22.76 13.64
CA ILE A 12 14.00 23.22 13.06
C ILE A 12 13.94 24.75 13.02
N GLN A 13 14.95 25.49 13.49
CA GLN A 13 14.87 26.96 13.49
C GLN A 13 15.33 27.63 12.17
N GLY A 14 16.15 26.93 11.38
CA GLY A 14 16.78 27.49 10.18
C GLY A 14 16.17 26.99 8.86
N CYS A 15 15.72 27.92 8.01
CA CYS A 15 15.24 27.61 6.66
C CYS A 15 16.29 26.87 5.80
N SER A 16 17.57 27.20 5.97
CA SER A 16 18.68 26.57 5.25
C SER A 16 18.80 25.08 5.57
N THR A 17 18.58 24.68 6.82
CA THR A 17 18.61 23.28 7.26
C THR A 17 17.52 22.47 6.56
N ILE A 18 16.29 23.00 6.53
CA ILE A 18 15.18 22.37 5.81
C ILE A 18 15.50 22.23 4.32
N LEU A 19 16.04 23.27 3.68
CA LEU A 19 16.40 23.22 2.26
C LEU A 19 17.54 22.23 1.97
N VAL A 20 18.53 22.13 2.86
CA VAL A 20 19.61 21.12 2.74
C VAL A 20 19.06 19.71 2.88
N TRP A 21 18.14 19.48 3.82
CA TRP A 21 17.48 18.19 3.99
C TRP A 21 16.63 17.83 2.78
N LEU A 22 15.86 18.78 2.24
CA LEU A 22 15.10 18.60 1.00
C LEU A 22 15.99 18.35 -0.21
N ARG A 23 17.23 18.86 -0.23
CA ARG A 23 18.19 18.62 -1.31
C ARG A 23 18.89 17.26 -1.18
N LYS A 24 19.18 16.80 0.04
CA LYS A 24 19.85 15.51 0.30
C LYS A 24 18.90 14.33 0.29
N HIS A 25 17.70 14.52 0.81
CA HIS A 25 16.73 13.46 1.09
C HIS A 25 15.37 13.67 0.41
N GLY A 26 15.16 14.82 -0.25
CA GLY A 26 13.95 15.04 -1.02
C GLY A 26 13.95 14.21 -2.30
N ARG A 27 12.74 13.89 -2.79
CA ARG A 27 12.53 13.17 -4.05
C ARG A 27 12.67 14.06 -5.29
N LEU A 28 13.04 15.32 -5.13
CA LEU A 28 13.18 16.29 -6.22
C LEU A 28 14.65 16.43 -6.61
N ASP A 29 14.98 16.12 -7.86
CA ASP A 29 16.33 16.25 -8.39
C ASP A 29 16.70 17.72 -8.66
N TRP A 30 17.27 18.38 -7.65
CA TRP A 30 17.75 19.76 -7.75
C TRP A 30 19.00 19.93 -8.63
N SER A 31 19.61 18.82 -9.10
CA SER A 31 20.75 18.82 -10.02
C SER A 31 20.40 19.29 -11.43
N LYS A 32 19.11 19.31 -11.79
CA LYS A 32 18.62 19.72 -13.11
C LYS A 32 18.35 21.22 -13.27
N GLY A 33 18.70 22.03 -12.28
CA GLY A 33 18.51 23.48 -12.31
C GLY A 33 17.11 23.94 -11.86
N SER A 34 16.98 25.24 -11.63
CA SER A 34 15.78 25.91 -11.10
C SER A 34 14.51 25.59 -11.90
N PRO A 35 13.37 25.24 -11.25
CA PRO A 35 12.13 24.85 -11.94
C PRO A 35 11.43 26.02 -12.65
N PHE A 36 11.98 27.23 -12.58
CA PHE A 36 11.42 28.42 -13.21
C PHE A 36 11.94 28.67 -14.64
N SER A 37 12.89 27.87 -15.12
CA SER A 37 13.35 27.89 -16.50
C SER A 37 13.23 26.48 -17.06
N ASN A 38 12.45 26.34 -18.14
CA ASN A 38 12.32 25.14 -18.97
C ASN A 38 11.20 24.19 -18.55
N GLY A 39 10.01 24.52 -19.06
CA GLY A 39 9.13 23.56 -19.75
C GLY A 39 8.77 22.29 -19.00
N VAL A 40 7.57 22.30 -18.41
CA VAL A 40 6.61 21.18 -18.41
C VAL A 40 7.27 19.79 -18.40
N GLN A 41 7.99 19.45 -17.33
CA GLN A 41 8.22 18.04 -17.03
C GLN A 41 7.11 17.61 -16.08
N ALA A 42 6.15 16.91 -16.70
CA ALA A 42 5.06 16.23 -16.04
C ALA A 42 5.58 15.48 -14.81
N MET A 43 5.18 15.95 -13.64
CA MET A 43 5.16 15.16 -12.42
C MET A 43 4.11 14.06 -12.62
N SER A 44 4.48 13.00 -13.33
CA SER A 44 3.68 11.77 -13.43
C SER A 44 4.41 10.62 -12.78
N ASP A 45 4.87 10.84 -11.55
CA ASP A 45 4.70 9.78 -10.54
C ASP A 45 3.18 9.65 -10.35
N PRO A 46 2.58 8.44 -10.42
CA PRO A 46 1.15 8.29 -10.19
C PRO A 46 0.84 8.90 -8.84
N LEU A 47 -0.03 9.93 -8.83
CA LEU A 47 -0.48 10.56 -7.60
C LEU A 47 -0.89 9.42 -6.65
N PRO A 48 -0.36 9.37 -5.42
CA PRO A 48 -0.84 8.39 -4.47
C PRO A 48 -2.35 8.60 -4.35
N LEU A 49 -3.15 7.60 -4.76
CA LEU A 49 -4.61 7.64 -4.67
C LEU A 49 -4.98 8.28 -3.34
N THR A 50 -5.92 9.24 -3.37
CA THR A 50 -6.41 9.86 -2.14
C THR A 50 -6.86 8.75 -1.19
N PRO A 51 -6.67 8.92 0.13
CA PRO A 51 -7.02 7.87 1.09
C PRO A 51 -8.46 7.37 0.92
N GLU A 52 -9.39 8.26 0.56
CA GLU A 52 -10.79 7.93 0.26
C GLU A 52 -10.97 7.02 -0.96
N GLN A 53 -10.22 7.26 -2.04
CA GLN A 53 -10.26 6.40 -3.23
C GLN A 53 -9.73 4.99 -2.92
N ARG A 54 -8.73 4.89 -2.03
CA ARG A 54 -8.21 3.59 -1.58
C ARG A 54 -9.24 2.83 -0.75
N ILE A 55 -9.91 3.51 0.19
CA ILE A 55 -10.96 2.92 1.02
C ILE A 55 -12.08 2.36 0.14
N LYS A 56 -12.61 3.16 -0.79
CA LYS A 56 -13.67 2.72 -1.71
C LYS A 56 -13.28 1.51 -2.56
N LYS A 57 -12.01 1.47 -3.02
CA LYS A 57 -11.49 0.32 -3.76
C LYS A 57 -11.44 -0.94 -2.87
N LEU A 58 -10.92 -0.80 -1.65
CA LEU A 58 -10.84 -1.91 -0.69
C LEU A 58 -12.22 -2.42 -0.27
N GLU A 59 -13.20 -1.54 -0.06
CA GLU A 59 -14.59 -1.94 0.23
C GLU A 59 -15.20 -2.77 -0.89
N LYS A 60 -14.95 -2.38 -2.15
CA LYS A 60 -15.39 -3.15 -3.31
C LYS A 60 -14.71 -4.51 -3.36
N GLU A 61 -13.41 -4.56 -3.15
CA GLU A 61 -12.65 -5.83 -3.09
C GLU A 61 -13.18 -6.75 -1.98
N LEU A 62 -13.47 -6.20 -0.79
CA LEU A 62 -14.07 -6.95 0.31
C LEU A 62 -15.41 -7.57 -0.08
N LEU A 63 -16.32 -6.77 -0.65
CA LEU A 63 -17.62 -7.27 -1.11
C LEU A 63 -17.46 -8.39 -2.16
N ASP A 64 -16.58 -8.18 -3.14
CA ASP A 64 -16.31 -9.19 -4.17
C ASP A 64 -15.75 -10.49 -3.57
N THR A 65 -14.87 -10.41 -2.56
CA THR A 65 -14.34 -11.60 -1.88
C THR A 65 -15.39 -12.33 -1.04
N GLN A 66 -16.27 -11.60 -0.35
CA GLN A 66 -17.37 -12.18 0.42
C GLN A 66 -18.34 -12.92 -0.49
N ARG A 67 -18.75 -12.29 -1.59
CA ARG A 67 -19.66 -12.89 -2.57
C ARG A 67 -19.08 -14.16 -3.21
N LYS A 68 -17.77 -14.14 -3.50
CA LYS A 68 -17.06 -15.34 -3.99
C LYS A 68 -17.03 -16.44 -2.93
N ALA A 69 -16.80 -16.11 -1.66
CA ALA A 69 -16.80 -17.08 -0.58
C ALA A 69 -18.19 -17.73 -0.41
N GLU A 70 -19.26 -16.93 -0.36
CA GLU A 70 -20.64 -17.43 -0.31
C GLU A 70 -20.97 -18.38 -1.47
N PHE A 71 -20.53 -18.02 -2.68
CA PHE A 71 -20.69 -18.86 -3.85
C PHE A 71 -19.93 -20.19 -3.73
N PHE A 72 -18.69 -20.17 -3.22
CA PHE A 72 -17.92 -21.39 -3.00
C PHE A 72 -18.55 -22.29 -1.92
N GLU A 73 -19.04 -21.73 -0.83
CA GLU A 73 -19.76 -22.48 0.20
C GLU A 73 -21.01 -23.16 -0.39
N ALA A 74 -21.79 -22.45 -1.21
CA ALA A 74 -22.96 -23.03 -1.88
C ALA A 74 -22.60 -24.19 -2.81
N ILE A 75 -21.48 -24.08 -3.56
CA ILE A 75 -20.99 -25.18 -4.39
C ILE A 75 -20.55 -26.37 -3.53
N ILE A 76 -19.84 -26.12 -2.43
CA ILE A 76 -19.41 -27.18 -1.51
C ILE A 76 -20.62 -27.92 -0.95
N ASP A 77 -21.66 -27.20 -0.51
CA ASP A 77 -22.90 -27.79 -0.01
C ASP A 77 -23.58 -28.72 -1.04
N VAL A 78 -23.62 -28.30 -2.31
CA VAL A 78 -24.19 -29.12 -3.40
C VAL A 78 -23.34 -30.38 -3.63
N LEU A 79 -22.01 -30.24 -3.65
CA LEU A 79 -21.08 -31.37 -3.82
C LEU A 79 -21.18 -32.38 -2.68
N GLU A 80 -21.34 -31.91 -1.45
CA GLU A 80 -21.55 -32.76 -0.28
C GLU A 80 -22.90 -33.49 -0.35
N LYS A 81 -23.97 -32.81 -0.75
CA LYS A 81 -25.33 -33.37 -0.83
C LYS A 81 -25.53 -34.34 -1.99
N GLU A 82 -25.10 -33.97 -3.20
CA GLU A 82 -25.38 -34.74 -4.42
C GLU A 82 -24.33 -35.81 -4.71
N TYR A 83 -23.06 -35.54 -4.35
CA TYR A 83 -21.95 -36.43 -4.69
C TYR A 83 -21.27 -37.07 -3.47
N GLY A 84 -21.66 -36.69 -2.24
CA GLY A 84 -21.09 -37.25 -1.01
C GLY A 84 -19.61 -36.94 -0.79
N VAL A 85 -19.06 -35.93 -1.50
CA VAL A 85 -17.64 -35.58 -1.45
C VAL A 85 -17.36 -34.79 -0.17
N LYS A 86 -16.76 -35.42 0.84
CA LYS A 86 -16.30 -34.72 2.06
C LYS A 86 -15.04 -33.90 1.78
N LEU A 87 -15.18 -32.60 1.56
CA LEU A 87 -14.06 -31.69 1.37
C LEU A 87 -13.49 -31.25 2.72
N VAL A 88 -12.53 -32.00 3.25
CA VAL A 88 -11.81 -31.60 4.47
C VAL A 88 -10.89 -30.42 4.14
N LYS A 89 -11.10 -29.29 4.82
CA LYS A 89 -10.17 -28.16 4.78
C LYS A 89 -8.78 -28.64 5.21
N LYS A 90 -7.79 -28.55 4.31
CA LYS A 90 -6.41 -28.91 4.66
C LYS A 90 -5.96 -28.05 5.85
N PRO A 91 -5.50 -28.65 6.96
CA PRO A 91 -4.91 -27.88 8.03
C PRO A 91 -3.72 -27.12 7.44
N LYS A 92 -3.72 -25.79 7.57
CA LYS A 92 -2.56 -24.97 7.21
C LYS A 92 -1.43 -25.45 8.12
N GLY A 93 -0.50 -26.21 7.55
CA GLY A 93 0.58 -26.83 8.33
C GLY A 93 1.19 -25.79 9.24
N ILE A 94 1.17 -26.06 10.54
CA ILE A 94 2.02 -25.38 11.51
C ILE A 94 3.42 -25.51 10.93
N LEU A 95 3.97 -24.40 10.43
CA LEU A 95 5.33 -24.36 9.93
C LEU A 95 6.20 -24.81 11.10
N SER A 96 6.69 -26.05 11.00
CA SER A 96 7.59 -26.67 11.95
C SER A 96 8.74 -25.69 12.16
N ALA A 97 8.71 -24.99 13.29
CA ALA A 97 9.81 -24.21 13.80
C ALA A 97 10.90 -25.22 14.19
N ARG A 98 11.66 -25.69 13.19
CA ARG A 98 12.86 -26.49 13.44
C ARG A 98 13.94 -25.54 13.93
N SER A 99 13.93 -25.34 15.24
CA SER A 99 14.97 -24.66 16.00
C SER A 99 16.36 -25.11 15.55
N LYS A 100 17.23 -24.14 15.29
CA LYS A 100 18.68 -24.35 15.20
C LYS A 100 19.18 -25.07 16.46
N LYS A 101 20.13 -26.00 16.27
CA LYS A 101 21.17 -26.57 17.17
C LYS A 101 21.68 -27.81 16.42
N LYS A 102 22.94 -27.95 16.04
CA LYS A 102 24.20 -27.78 16.77
C LYS A 102 25.31 -27.49 15.76
#